data_AF-A0A9Q1BL83-F1
#
_entry.id   AF-A0A9Q1BL83-F1
#
_cell.length_a   1.000
_cell.length_b   1.000
_cell.length_c   1.000
_cell.angle_alpha   90.00
_cell.angle_beta   90.00
_cell.angle_gamma   90.00
#
_symmetry.space_group_name_H-M   'P 1'
#
loop_
_entity.id
_entity.type
_entity.pdbx_description
1 polymer ?
#
loop_
_entity_poly.entity_id
_entity_poly.type
_entity_poly.pdbx_seq_one_letter_code
_entity_poly.pdbx_strand_id
1 'polypeptide(L)'
;MTLCNINLMRLSFLEDEERLKSADHRLLKTVMENFYGFRSPGIPTGGFQFASLDLNQLRGLNATIFIEEGAHKIHEMLIACTWKETECNETIFKARWTNFGYCYTFNEPNSGEPDDVTKPGRHEQLSLALNVQQNEYSGGGMNGAVGFVVMLHEQDDVPLVYDLGFLASPGFLTQVAIKKKVVR
;
A
#
# COMPACT_ATOMS: atom_id res chain seq x y z
N MET A 1 -2.93 -0.01 -13.10
CA MET A 1 -2.78 1.04 -12.05
C MET A 1 -2.49 0.33 -10.75
N THR A 2 -1.43 0.72 -10.04
CA THR A 2 -1.12 0.21 -8.70
C THR A 2 -1.39 1.29 -7.65
N LEU A 3 -2.04 0.90 -6.57
CA LEU A 3 -2.48 1.73 -5.45
C LEU A 3 -1.87 1.19 -4.16
N CYS A 4 -1.15 2.03 -3.42
CA CYS A 4 -0.55 1.71 -2.13
C CYS A 4 -1.04 2.68 -1.06
N ASN A 5 -1.41 2.19 0.12
CA ASN A 5 -1.58 3.06 1.29
C ASN A 5 -0.19 3.47 1.79
N ILE A 6 0.00 4.76 2.14
CA ILE A 6 1.30 5.26 2.65
C ILE A 6 1.70 4.58 3.96
N ASN A 7 0.72 4.13 4.74
CA ASN A 7 0.99 3.37 5.94
C ASN A 7 1.26 1.90 5.60
N LEU A 8 2.44 1.42 5.94
CA LEU A 8 2.83 0.03 5.66
C LEU A 8 1.97 -0.97 6.45
N MET A 9 1.74 -0.70 7.74
CA MET A 9 1.10 -1.65 8.65
C MET A 9 0.05 -0.99 9.52
N ARG A 10 -1.09 -1.66 9.65
CA ARG A 10 -2.20 -1.25 10.50
C ARG A 10 -1.80 -1.28 11.98
N LEU A 11 -2.18 -0.25 12.71
CA LEU A 11 -1.95 -0.12 14.15
C LEU A 11 -2.59 -1.28 14.91
N SER A 12 -3.84 -1.63 14.58
CA SER A 12 -4.53 -2.75 15.23
C SER A 12 -3.80 -4.08 15.11
N PHE A 13 -3.08 -4.32 14.01
CA PHE A 13 -2.27 -5.52 13.83
C PHE A 13 -1.05 -5.54 14.78
N LEU A 14 -0.42 -4.39 15.01
CA LEU A 14 0.73 -4.28 15.91
C LEU A 14 0.34 -4.29 17.38
N GLU A 15 -0.89 -3.92 17.70
CA GLU A 15 -1.43 -3.95 19.07
C GLU A 15 -2.06 -5.30 19.42
N ASP A 16 -2.27 -6.18 18.44
CA ASP A 16 -2.84 -7.51 18.64
C ASP A 16 -1.81 -8.49 19.24
N GLU A 17 -1.66 -8.42 20.57
CA GLU A 17 -0.83 -9.35 21.35
C GLU A 17 -1.20 -10.82 21.11
N GLU A 18 -2.44 -11.12 20.69
CA GLU A 18 -2.83 -12.49 20.42
C GLU A 18 -2.26 -13.03 19.11
N ARG A 19 -2.23 -12.20 18.07
CA ARG A 19 -1.59 -12.52 16.79
C ARG A 19 -0.06 -12.49 16.90
N LEU A 20 0.47 -11.64 17.78
CA LEU A 20 1.90 -11.50 18.00
C LEU A 20 2.46 -12.46 19.09
N LYS A 21 1.78 -13.60 19.34
CA LYS A 21 2.18 -14.60 20.36
C LYS A 21 3.49 -15.31 20.04
N SER A 22 3.90 -15.41 18.78
CA SER A 22 5.17 -16.07 18.43
C SER A 22 6.37 -15.17 18.69
N ALA A 23 7.52 -15.75 19.06
CA ALA A 23 8.76 -15.00 19.24
C ALA A 23 9.16 -14.27 17.95
N ASP A 24 8.93 -14.91 16.81
CA ASP A 24 9.18 -14.40 15.47
C ASP A 24 8.37 -13.13 15.19
N HIS A 25 7.06 -13.14 15.48
CA HIS A 25 6.21 -11.98 15.30
C HIS A 25 6.60 -10.82 16.22
N ARG A 26 6.98 -11.09 17.47
CA ARG A 26 7.48 -10.04 18.38
C ARG A 26 8.78 -9.42 17.91
N LEU A 27 9.69 -10.25 17.38
CA LEU A 27 10.95 -9.76 16.83
C LEU A 27 10.70 -8.92 15.57
N LEU A 28 9.84 -9.38 14.66
CA LEU A 28 9.44 -8.60 13.48
C LEU A 28 8.75 -7.29 13.86
N LYS A 29 7.84 -7.30 14.83
CA LYS A 29 7.23 -6.08 15.38
C LYS A 29 8.30 -5.08 15.83
N THR A 30 9.23 -5.55 16.66
CA THR A 30 10.34 -4.73 17.18
C THR A 30 11.21 -4.17 16.06
N VAL A 31 11.56 -4.98 15.06
CA VAL A 31 12.35 -4.54 13.90
C VAL A 31 11.61 -3.46 13.11
N MET A 32 10.32 -3.66 12.86
CA MET A 32 9.51 -2.72 12.10
C MET A 32 9.31 -1.40 12.85
N GLU A 33 9.01 -1.45 14.15
CA GLU A 33 8.91 -0.25 14.99
C GLU A 33 10.20 0.59 14.96
N ASN A 34 11.36 -0.08 14.95
CA ASN A 34 12.67 0.59 14.86
C ASN A 34 12.97 1.13 13.45
N PHE A 35 12.58 0.42 12.39
CA PHE A 35 12.79 0.85 11.00
C PHE A 35 11.91 2.05 10.64
N TYR A 36 10.66 2.07 11.11
CA TYR A 36 9.68 3.11 10.81
C TYR A 36 9.73 4.32 11.77
N GLY A 37 10.67 4.34 12.71
CA GLY A 37 10.96 5.50 13.54
C GLY A 37 9.71 6.08 14.20
N PHE A 38 8.91 5.24 14.86
CA PHE A 38 7.72 5.75 15.54
C PHE A 38 8.10 6.54 16.78
N ARG A 39 7.62 7.79 16.84
CA ARG A 39 7.69 8.64 18.03
C ARG A 39 6.86 8.01 19.14
N SER A 40 7.48 7.22 20.01
CA SER A 40 7.02 7.25 21.40
C SER A 40 7.16 8.70 21.89
N PRO A 41 6.11 9.30 22.47
CA PRO A 41 6.24 10.61 23.09
C PRO A 41 7.28 10.50 24.21
N GLY A 42 8.46 11.10 24.03
CA GLY A 42 9.54 11.09 25.03
C GLY A 42 10.88 10.48 24.58
N ILE A 43 10.97 9.89 23.38
CA ILE A 43 12.27 9.40 22.85
C ILE A 43 12.90 10.49 21.97
N PRO A 44 14.15 10.91 22.23
CA PRO A 44 14.82 11.90 21.41
C PRO A 44 14.98 11.39 19.98
N THR A 45 14.93 12.30 19.00
CA THR A 45 15.26 12.06 17.58
C THR A 45 16.76 11.77 17.36
N GLY A 46 17.36 10.93 18.22
CA GLY A 46 18.72 10.45 18.11
C GLY A 46 18.80 9.30 17.12
N GLY A 47 19.78 9.36 16.23
CA GLY A 47 19.91 8.47 15.08
C GLY A 47 19.77 6.98 15.41
N PHE A 48 19.23 6.27 14.42
CA PHE A 48 19.06 4.83 14.36
C PHE A 48 20.24 4.06 14.95
N GLN A 49 20.01 3.28 16.02
CA GLN A 49 21.01 2.37 16.56
C GLN A 49 20.69 0.93 16.14
N PHE A 50 20.94 0.62 14.86
CA PHE A 50 20.94 -0.78 14.34
C PHE A 50 21.95 -1.68 15.07
N ALA A 51 22.83 -1.11 15.89
CA ALA A 51 23.93 -1.80 16.55
C ALA A 51 23.50 -2.86 17.60
N SER A 52 22.23 -2.94 17.99
CA SER A 52 21.73 -3.94 18.95
C SER A 52 20.92 -5.08 18.31
N LEU A 53 20.72 -5.09 17.00
CA LEU A 53 19.97 -6.15 16.31
C LEU A 53 20.92 -7.27 15.88
N ASP A 54 20.82 -8.44 16.52
CA ASP A 54 21.50 -9.65 16.06
C ASP A 54 20.80 -10.19 14.80
N LEU A 55 21.40 -9.93 13.63
CA LEU A 55 20.88 -10.35 12.33
C LEU A 55 20.73 -11.87 12.21
N ASN A 56 21.38 -12.67 13.05
CA ASN A 56 21.16 -14.11 13.06
C ASN A 56 19.77 -14.47 13.60
N GLN A 57 19.19 -13.66 14.48
CA GLN A 57 17.83 -13.85 14.98
C GLN A 57 16.77 -13.54 13.92
N LEU A 58 17.13 -12.79 12.87
CA LEU A 58 16.25 -12.51 11.73
C LEU A 58 16.23 -13.65 10.71
N ARG A 59 17.15 -14.61 10.80
CA ARG A 59 17.21 -15.74 9.86
C ARG A 59 16.02 -16.66 10.09
N GLY A 60 15.28 -16.93 9.02
CA GLY A 60 14.10 -17.81 9.05
C GLY A 60 12.80 -17.09 9.40
N LEU A 61 12.85 -15.79 9.74
CA LEU A 61 11.62 -15.01 9.91
C LEU A 61 10.93 -14.78 8.56
N ASN A 62 9.63 -15.00 8.54
CA ASN A 62 8.81 -14.70 7.36
C ASN A 62 8.26 -13.28 7.43
N ALA A 63 9.11 -12.30 7.12
CA ALA A 63 8.73 -10.90 7.09
C ALA A 63 7.66 -10.60 6.02
N THR A 64 7.64 -11.38 4.94
CA THR A 64 6.65 -11.25 3.87
C THR A 64 5.24 -11.46 4.41
N ILE A 65 4.95 -12.62 5.00
CA ILE A 65 3.62 -12.91 5.55
C ILE A 65 3.24 -11.91 6.65
N PHE A 66 4.19 -11.54 7.51
CA PHE A 66 3.96 -10.56 8.57
C PHE A 66 3.46 -9.21 8.04
N ILE A 67 4.14 -8.68 7.01
CA ILE A 67 3.72 -7.43 6.37
C ILE A 67 2.42 -7.62 5.59
N GLU A 68 2.24 -8.73 4.88
CA GLU A 68 0.98 -9.00 4.14
C GLU A 68 -0.22 -8.99 5.08
N GLU A 69 -0.11 -9.64 6.25
CA GLU A 69 -1.14 -9.70 7.27
C GLU A 69 -1.40 -8.34 7.92
N GLY A 70 -0.33 -7.62 8.24
CA GLY A 70 -0.39 -6.28 8.85
C GLY A 70 -0.82 -5.17 7.92
N ALA A 71 -0.62 -5.31 6.60
CA ALA A 71 -0.97 -4.30 5.62
C ALA A 71 -2.48 -4.02 5.56
N HIS A 72 -2.82 -2.83 5.08
CA HIS A 72 -4.20 -2.44 4.83
C HIS A 72 -4.85 -3.34 3.78
N LYS A 73 -6.13 -3.69 4.00
CA LYS A 73 -6.87 -4.57 3.09
C LYS A 73 -7.72 -3.76 2.13
N ILE A 74 -7.65 -4.08 0.83
CA ILE A 74 -8.41 -3.36 -0.20
C ILE A 74 -9.91 -3.31 0.08
N HIS A 75 -10.52 -4.39 0.58
CA HIS A 75 -11.95 -4.43 0.90
C HIS A 75 -12.34 -3.53 2.08
N GLU A 76 -11.39 -3.21 2.98
CA GLU A 76 -11.62 -2.26 4.08
C GLU A 76 -11.37 -0.81 3.64
N MET A 77 -10.51 -0.61 2.64
CA MET A 77 -10.19 0.71 2.07
C MET A 77 -11.17 1.13 0.97
N LEU A 78 -11.78 0.21 0.23
CA LEU A 78 -12.64 0.52 -0.90
C LEU A 78 -14.07 0.80 -0.43
N ILE A 79 -14.48 2.07 -0.50
CA ILE A 79 -15.84 2.50 -0.14
C ILE A 79 -16.80 2.34 -1.32
N ALA A 80 -16.38 2.77 -2.50
CA ALA A 80 -17.17 2.67 -3.72
C ALA A 80 -16.26 2.51 -4.93
N CYS A 81 -16.73 1.80 -5.94
CA CYS A 81 -16.00 1.51 -7.16
C CYS A 81 -16.94 1.56 -8.36
N THR A 82 -16.51 2.26 -9.41
CA THR A 82 -17.16 2.21 -10.72
C THR A 82 -16.10 2.08 -11.79
N TRP A 83 -16.27 1.12 -12.68
CA TRP A 83 -15.45 0.91 -13.86
C TRP A 83 -16.37 0.86 -15.07
N LYS A 84 -16.16 1.77 -16.03
CA LYS A 84 -17.00 1.87 -17.24
C LYS A 84 -18.51 1.91 -16.93
N GLU A 85 -18.90 2.80 -16.03
CA GLU A 85 -20.28 2.96 -15.53
C GLU A 85 -20.88 1.75 -14.80
N THR A 86 -20.12 0.68 -14.63
CA THR A 86 -20.55 -0.54 -13.92
C THR A 86 -19.97 -0.53 -12.52
N GLU A 87 -20.81 -0.86 -11.54
CA GLU A 87 -20.37 -1.04 -10.16
C GLU A 87 -19.35 -2.18 -10.09
N CYS A 88 -18.25 -1.95 -9.39
CA CYS A 88 -17.21 -2.94 -9.16
C CYS A 88 -16.95 -3.10 -7.66
N ASN A 89 -16.09 -4.05 -7.32
CA ASN A 89 -15.69 -4.32 -5.94
C ASN A 89 -14.20 -4.69 -5.90
N GLU A 90 -13.72 -5.14 -4.75
CA GLU A 90 -12.32 -5.47 -4.53
C GLU A 90 -11.74 -6.55 -5.45
N THR A 91 -12.58 -7.38 -6.10
CA THR A 91 -12.12 -8.49 -6.95
C THR A 91 -11.39 -8.03 -8.21
N ILE A 92 -11.57 -6.77 -8.62
CA ILE A 92 -10.83 -6.18 -9.75
C ILE A 92 -9.38 -5.84 -9.40
N PHE A 93 -9.02 -5.94 -8.12
CA PHE A 93 -7.68 -5.65 -7.62
C PHE A 93 -6.96 -6.95 -7.27
N LYS A 94 -5.69 -7.02 -7.66
CA LYS A 94 -4.78 -8.07 -7.21
C LYS A 94 -3.74 -7.50 -6.27
N ALA A 95 -3.52 -8.20 -5.17
CA ALA A 95 -2.48 -7.82 -4.22
C ALA A 95 -1.09 -8.14 -4.81
N ARG A 96 -0.15 -7.21 -4.66
CA ARG A 96 1.22 -7.32 -5.18
C ARG A 96 2.24 -6.69 -4.26
N TRP A 97 3.41 -7.30 -4.22
CA TRP A 97 4.61 -6.70 -3.65
C TRP A 97 5.21 -5.68 -4.61
N THR A 98 5.58 -4.53 -4.06
CA THR A 98 6.21 -3.43 -4.79
C THR A 98 7.41 -2.91 -4.00
N ASN A 99 8.20 -2.02 -4.58
CA ASN A 99 9.25 -1.30 -3.85
C ASN A 99 8.70 -0.29 -2.82
N PHE A 100 7.39 -0.09 -2.75
CA PHE A 100 6.72 0.72 -1.74
C PHE A 100 6.14 -0.11 -0.58
N GLY A 101 5.86 -1.40 -0.81
CA GLY A 101 5.22 -2.30 0.16
C GLY A 101 4.16 -3.19 -0.49
N TYR A 102 3.20 -3.63 0.33
CA TYR A 102 2.09 -4.48 -0.10
C TYR A 102 0.94 -3.62 -0.65
N CYS A 103 0.68 -3.75 -1.96
CA CYS A 103 -0.18 -2.84 -2.72
C CYS A 103 -1.20 -3.59 -3.57
N TYR A 104 -2.10 -2.85 -4.22
CA TYR A 104 -3.19 -3.40 -5.01
C TYR A 104 -3.15 -2.90 -6.45
N THR A 105 -3.18 -3.80 -7.41
CA THR A 105 -3.13 -3.47 -8.84
C THR A 105 -4.48 -3.75 -9.49
N PHE A 106 -5.07 -2.71 -10.06
CA PHE A 106 -6.22 -2.81 -10.95
C PHE A 106 -5.78 -3.12 -12.38
N ASN A 107 -6.59 -3.93 -13.07
CA ASN A 107 -6.42 -4.33 -14.47
C ASN A 107 -5.06 -5.02 -14.72
N GLU A 108 -4.65 -5.89 -13.80
CA GLU A 108 -3.50 -6.76 -14.00
C GLU A 108 -3.90 -7.97 -14.85
N PRO A 109 -3.07 -8.42 -15.81
CA PRO A 109 -3.38 -9.58 -16.64
C PRO A 109 -3.57 -10.84 -15.79
N ASN A 110 -4.81 -11.34 -15.69
CA ASN A 110 -5.08 -12.73 -15.31
C ASN A 110 -5.95 -13.35 -16.40
N SER A 111 -5.30 -14.12 -17.29
CA SER A 111 -5.90 -15.12 -18.19
C SER A 111 -7.11 -14.69 -19.07
N GLY A 112 -7.30 -13.40 -19.33
CA GLY A 112 -8.37 -12.87 -20.17
C GLY A 112 -7.88 -11.69 -21.02
N GLU A 113 -8.70 -11.25 -21.98
CA GLU A 113 -8.35 -10.10 -22.80
C GLU A 113 -8.20 -8.83 -21.94
N PRO A 114 -7.27 -7.92 -22.30
CA PRO A 114 -7.16 -6.61 -21.67
C PRO A 114 -8.50 -5.88 -21.68
N ASP A 115 -8.93 -5.35 -20.53
CA ASP A 115 -10.18 -4.59 -20.45
C ASP A 115 -9.95 -3.16 -20.99
N ASP A 116 -9.87 -3.06 -22.32
CA ASP A 116 -9.45 -1.87 -23.05
C ASP A 116 -10.52 -0.77 -23.05
N VAL A 117 -10.09 0.48 -22.94
CA VAL A 117 -10.94 1.65 -23.15
C VAL A 117 -11.03 1.98 -24.65
N THR A 118 -12.25 2.18 -25.16
CA THR A 118 -12.54 2.54 -26.55
C THR A 118 -12.75 4.03 -26.76
N LYS A 119 -13.11 4.79 -25.71
CA LYS A 119 -13.41 6.22 -25.78
C LYS A 119 -12.84 6.98 -24.59
N PRO A 120 -12.31 8.20 -24.77
CA PRO A 120 -11.94 9.06 -23.66
C PRO A 120 -13.19 9.62 -22.97
N GLY A 121 -13.07 9.93 -21.67
CA GLY A 121 -14.09 10.65 -20.91
C GLY A 121 -14.57 9.89 -19.68
N ARG A 122 -15.58 10.45 -19.00
CA ARG A 122 -16.07 9.94 -17.71
C ARG A 122 -16.82 8.61 -17.80
N HIS A 123 -17.30 8.25 -18.99
CA HIS A 123 -18.05 7.00 -19.21
C HIS A 123 -17.13 5.76 -19.21
N GLU A 124 -15.85 5.91 -19.55
CA GLU A 124 -14.87 4.81 -19.52
C GLU A 124 -13.73 5.12 -18.55
N GLN A 125 -14.10 5.51 -17.34
CA GLN A 125 -13.15 5.82 -16.26
C GLN A 125 -13.19 4.75 -15.16
N LEU A 126 -12.10 4.68 -14.40
CA LEU A 126 -12.07 4.09 -13.06
C LEU A 126 -12.36 5.19 -12.05
N SER A 127 -13.40 5.01 -11.24
CA SER A 127 -13.77 5.90 -10.15
C SER A 127 -13.74 5.13 -8.83
N LEU A 128 -12.95 5.61 -7.88
CA LEU A 128 -12.78 4.99 -6.57
C LEU A 128 -13.09 6.01 -5.47
N ALA A 129 -13.89 5.62 -4.50
CA ALA A 129 -13.95 6.27 -3.20
C ALA A 129 -13.17 5.40 -2.21
N LEU A 130 -12.14 5.97 -1.59
CA LEU A 130 -11.20 5.24 -0.73
C LEU A 130 -11.20 5.80 0.69
N ASN A 131 -11.21 4.90 1.66
CA ASN A 131 -10.92 5.17 3.06
C ASN A 131 -9.42 4.95 3.30
N VAL A 132 -8.70 6.01 3.68
CA VAL A 132 -7.27 5.92 4.02
C VAL A 132 -7.03 5.18 5.35
N GLN A 133 -8.07 5.03 6.19
CA GLN A 133 -7.99 4.43 7.52
C GLN A 133 -6.92 5.10 8.39
N GLN A 134 -6.97 6.44 8.50
CA GLN A 134 -5.95 7.22 9.22
C GLN A 134 -5.80 6.81 10.70
N ASN A 135 -6.86 6.28 11.31
CA ASN A 135 -6.83 5.73 12.67
C ASN A 135 -5.98 4.45 12.81
N GLU A 136 -5.71 3.75 11.70
CA GLU A 136 -4.87 2.55 11.66
C GLU A 136 -3.41 2.87 11.36
N TYR A 137 -3.01 4.15 11.34
CA TYR A 137 -1.61 4.50 11.07
C TYR A 137 -0.77 4.18 12.31
N SER A 138 0.06 3.14 12.21
CA SER A 138 1.05 2.75 13.24
C SER A 138 2.29 3.65 13.26
N GLY A 139 2.28 4.67 12.41
CA GLY A 139 3.38 5.51 11.97
C GLY A 139 2.93 6.97 11.85
N GLY A 140 3.86 7.92 11.80
CA GLY A 140 3.58 9.23 11.22
C GLY A 140 3.30 9.14 9.70
N GLY A 141 3.14 7.95 9.12
CA GLY A 141 3.28 7.73 7.68
C GLY A 141 4.68 8.10 7.18
N MET A 142 4.83 8.22 5.86
CA MET A 142 6.05 8.76 5.27
C MET A 142 6.14 10.26 5.58
N ASN A 143 6.94 10.65 6.58
CA ASN A 143 7.17 12.06 6.98
C ASN A 143 5.92 12.84 7.42
N GLY A 144 4.94 12.22 8.08
CA GLY A 144 3.69 12.90 8.46
C GLY A 144 2.59 12.80 7.39
N ALA A 145 2.86 12.21 6.23
CA ALA A 145 1.92 12.15 5.11
C ALA A 145 0.84 11.08 5.33
N VAL A 146 -0.36 11.41 4.86
CA VAL A 146 -1.53 10.53 4.88
C VAL A 146 -2.12 10.53 3.47
N GLY A 147 -2.43 9.35 2.95
CA GLY A 147 -3.00 9.20 1.62
C GLY A 147 -2.57 7.93 0.94
N PHE A 148 -2.65 7.96 -0.39
CA PHE A 148 -2.27 6.86 -1.25
C PHE A 148 -1.17 7.27 -2.21
N VAL A 149 -0.25 6.36 -2.50
CA VAL A 149 0.65 6.49 -3.65
C VAL A 149 0.06 5.68 -4.79
N VAL A 150 -0.13 6.34 -5.93
CA VAL A 150 -0.77 5.78 -7.12
C VAL A 150 0.21 5.81 -8.27
N MET A 151 0.36 4.68 -8.96
CA MET A 151 1.17 4.57 -10.16
C MET A 151 0.32 4.10 -11.34
N LEU A 152 0.44 4.81 -12.45
CA LEU A 152 -0.08 4.39 -13.76
C LEU A 152 1.09 3.80 -14.55
N HIS A 153 0.92 2.59 -15.06
CA HIS A 153 1.96 1.82 -15.74
C HIS A 153 1.31 0.81 -16.71
N GLU A 154 2.08 0.26 -17.65
CA GLU A 154 1.61 -0.81 -18.53
C GLU A 154 1.44 -2.11 -17.75
N GLN A 155 0.60 -3.00 -18.25
CA GLN A 155 0.22 -4.25 -17.56
C GLN A 155 1.41 -5.15 -17.21
N ASP A 156 2.40 -5.20 -18.11
CA ASP A 156 3.59 -6.05 -17.99
C ASP A 156 4.72 -5.41 -17.17
N ASP A 157 4.56 -4.15 -16.74
CA ASP A 157 5.58 -3.45 -15.96
C ASP A 157 5.57 -3.89 -14.50
N VAL A 158 6.78 -4.04 -13.94
CA VAL A 158 6.96 -4.11 -12.49
C VAL A 158 6.71 -2.71 -11.91
N PRO A 159 5.75 -2.54 -10.99
CA PRO A 159 5.38 -1.22 -10.50
C PRO A 159 6.41 -0.68 -9.49
N LEU A 160 7.24 0.26 -9.95
CA LEU A 160 8.19 1.03 -9.12
C LEU A 160 7.49 2.20 -8.41
N VAL A 161 6.50 1.88 -7.57
CA VAL A 161 5.59 2.85 -6.97
C VAL A 161 6.31 3.90 -6.11
N TYR A 162 7.37 3.53 -5.40
CA TYR A 162 8.13 4.48 -4.58
C TYR A 162 8.79 5.58 -5.42
N ASP A 163 9.26 5.25 -6.62
CA ASP A 163 10.02 6.17 -7.47
C ASP A 163 9.13 6.95 -8.45
N LEU A 164 8.08 6.30 -8.97
CA LEU A 164 7.28 6.79 -10.10
C LEU A 164 5.81 7.07 -9.75
N GLY A 165 5.40 6.76 -8.52
CA GLY A 165 4.04 7.01 -8.06
C GLY A 165 3.81 8.48 -7.70
N PHE A 166 2.57 8.94 -7.87
CA PHE A 166 2.13 10.25 -7.37
C PHE A 166 1.30 10.09 -6.10
N LEU A 167 1.30 11.14 -5.28
CA LEU A 167 0.53 11.18 -4.04
C LEU A 167 -0.92 11.63 -4.30
N ALA A 168 -1.90 10.86 -3.83
CA ALA A 168 -3.30 11.24 -3.73
C ALA A 168 -3.65 11.50 -2.26
N SER A 169 -3.92 12.77 -1.94
CA SER A 169 -4.27 13.19 -0.57
C SER A 169 -5.75 12.92 -0.26
N PRO A 170 -6.09 12.53 0.98
CA PRO A 170 -7.48 12.40 1.41
C PRO A 170 -8.18 13.78 1.45
N GLY A 171 -9.51 13.78 1.43
CA GLY A 171 -10.30 15.01 1.49
C GLY A 171 -10.45 15.76 0.16
N PHE A 172 -9.86 15.26 -0.92
CA PHE A 172 -9.95 15.84 -2.27
C PHE A 172 -10.45 14.83 -3.28
N LEU A 173 -11.19 15.32 -4.28
CA LEU A 173 -11.42 14.59 -5.52
C LEU A 173 -10.21 14.75 -6.44
N THR A 174 -9.42 13.69 -6.60
CA THR A 174 -8.26 13.68 -7.51
C THR A 174 -8.68 13.13 -8.87
N GLN A 175 -8.70 13.98 -9.90
CA GLN A 175 -8.99 13.57 -11.29
C GLN A 175 -7.69 13.51 -12.09
N VAL A 176 -7.42 12.36 -12.70
CA VAL A 176 -6.20 12.13 -13.48
C VAL A 176 -6.58 11.80 -14.93
N ALA A 177 -6.35 12.76 -15.83
CA ALA A 177 -6.51 12.55 -17.27
C ALA A 177 -5.23 11.93 -17.85
N ILE A 178 -5.38 10.86 -18.62
CA ILE A 178 -4.25 10.06 -19.13
C ILE A 178 -4.27 10.06 -20.66
N LYS A 179 -3.10 10.11 -21.28
CA LYS A 179 -2.91 9.93 -22.72
C LYS A 179 -1.77 8.94 -22.96
N LYS A 180 -2.07 7.78 -23.57
CA LYS A 180 -1.05 6.80 -23.96
C LYS A 180 -0.15 7.38 -25.04
N LYS A 181 1.17 7.28 -24.85
CA LYS A 181 2.19 7.69 -25.82
C LYS A 181 3.12 6.51 -26.08
N VAL A 182 3.13 6.03 -27.32
CA VAL A 182 4.12 5.04 -27.78
C VAL A 182 5.34 5.79 -28.28
N VAL A 183 6.49 5.56 -27.65
CA VAL A 183 7.77 6.12 -28.07
C VAL A 183 8.47 5.06 -28.90
N ARG A 184 8.82 5.40 -30.14
CA ARG A 184 9.59 4.56 -31.06
C ARG A 184 11.03 5.05 -31.12
#